data_AF-A0A923X9E1-F1
#
_entry.id   AF-A0A923X9E1-F1
#
_cell.length_a   1.000
_cell.length_b   1.000
_cell.length_c   1.000
_cell.angle_alpha   90.00
_cell.angle_beta   90.00
_cell.angle_gamma   90.00
#
_symmetry.space_group_name_H-M   'P 1'
#
loop_
_entity.id
_entity.type
_entity.pdbx_description
1 polymer ?
#
loop_
_entity_poly.entity_id
_entity_poly.type
_entity_poly.pdbx_seq_one_letter_code
_entity_poly.pdbx_strand_id
1 'polypeptide(L)'
;MRWKMHASDFKKLSNTELDQTLKQAVRKERQLLSEILLHMVEVDRRKLFLTLAYPNLFDYLTKHIGYSAGSAQRRIDAARLSKEESPKVTHQQNESVRLEVTLTKAQWGKLNQMRELLSSSLPSGSWDEVLEYVSDKVITQKSPKTKITVDAPNNHSNEKDSIQTQHTKETDMRRARKPLVRSVRHQILKRDQCCQYQDQKTGKVCGTKWHLHADHIQPVWAEGSNDAKNLRILCASHNLEIYRSQAGISRRI
;
A
#
# COMPACT_ATOMS: atom_id res chain seq x y z
N MET A 1 3.60 -45.07 24.89
CA MET A 1 3.75 -43.66 25.34
C MET A 1 3.75 -43.62 26.86
N ARG A 2 4.77 -43.04 27.48
CA ARG A 2 4.87 -42.87 28.93
C ARG A 2 4.26 -41.52 29.27
N TRP A 3 3.05 -41.52 29.84
CA TRP A 3 2.35 -40.29 30.22
C TRP A 3 3.13 -39.61 31.36
N LYS A 4 3.52 -38.35 31.17
CA LYS A 4 4.28 -37.58 32.18
C LYS A 4 3.44 -37.09 33.35
N MET A 5 2.10 -37.17 33.26
CA MET A 5 1.17 -36.74 34.31
C MET A 5 0.18 -37.87 34.59
N HIS A 6 0.00 -38.18 35.87
CA HIS A 6 -0.94 -39.20 36.33
C HIS A 6 -2.24 -38.55 36.79
N ALA A 7 -3.37 -39.27 36.69
CA ALA A 7 -4.69 -38.76 37.10
C ALA A 7 -4.75 -38.30 38.58
N SER A 8 -3.83 -38.80 39.41
CA SER A 8 -3.62 -38.37 40.80
C SER A 8 -3.12 -36.93 40.96
N ASP A 9 -2.45 -36.38 39.94
CA ASP A 9 -1.84 -35.05 40.00
C ASP A 9 -2.90 -33.94 39.90
N PHE A 10 -4.00 -34.21 39.17
CA PHE A 10 -5.11 -33.27 39.03
C PHE A 10 -5.97 -33.15 40.28
N LYS A 11 -5.97 -34.16 41.17
CA LYS A 11 -6.73 -34.12 42.43
C LYS A 11 -6.20 -33.08 43.43
N LYS A 12 -4.98 -32.57 43.21
CA LYS A 12 -4.32 -31.59 44.07
C LYS A 12 -4.52 -30.14 43.61
N LEU A 13 -5.05 -29.93 42.41
CA LEU A 13 -5.27 -28.61 41.85
C LEU A 13 -6.62 -28.06 42.29
N SER A 14 -6.68 -26.76 42.58
CA SER A 14 -7.95 -26.06 42.72
C SER A 14 -8.68 -25.96 41.37
N ASN A 15 -9.99 -25.70 41.41
CA ASN A 15 -10.81 -25.59 40.20
C ASN A 15 -10.30 -24.52 39.22
N THR A 16 -9.78 -23.40 39.74
CA THR A 16 -9.23 -22.31 38.93
C THR A 16 -7.90 -22.70 38.28
N GLU A 17 -7.02 -23.38 39.01
CA GLU A 17 -5.75 -23.89 38.48
C GLU A 17 -5.99 -24.99 37.44
N LEU A 18 -7.00 -25.84 37.64
CA LEU A 18 -7.38 -26.86 36.67
C LEU A 18 -7.89 -26.25 35.35
N ASP A 19 -8.73 -25.22 35.41
CA ASP A 19 -9.18 -24.48 34.22
C ASP A 19 -8.00 -23.82 33.48
N GLN A 20 -7.09 -23.18 34.22
CA GLN A 20 -5.91 -22.54 33.62
C GLN A 20 -4.98 -23.55 32.96
N THR A 21 -4.70 -24.68 33.62
CA THR A 21 -3.85 -25.74 33.07
C THR A 21 -4.47 -26.39 31.84
N LEU A 22 -5.79 -26.62 31.83
CA LEU A 22 -6.52 -27.11 30.66
C LEU A 22 -6.43 -26.10 29.49
N LYS A 23 -6.66 -24.81 29.74
CA LYS A 23 -6.51 -23.75 28.73
C LYS A 23 -5.09 -23.73 28.14
N GLN A 24 -4.07 -23.89 28.97
CA GLN A 24 -2.68 -23.96 28.50
C GLN A 24 -2.43 -25.22 27.66
N ALA A 25 -2.98 -26.38 28.06
CA ALA A 25 -2.87 -27.62 27.30
C ALA A 25 -3.53 -27.49 25.91
N VAL A 26 -4.73 -26.92 25.83
CA VAL A 26 -5.42 -26.67 24.54
C VAL A 26 -4.65 -25.69 23.67
N ARG A 27 -4.02 -24.65 24.25
CA ARG A 27 -3.14 -23.74 23.49
C ARG A 27 -1.95 -24.49 22.88
N LYS A 28 -1.30 -25.36 23.65
CA LYS A 28 -0.19 -26.19 23.16
C LYS A 28 -0.66 -27.18 22.09
N GLU A 29 -1.83 -27.79 22.26
CA GLU A 29 -2.44 -28.66 21.26
C GLU A 29 -2.66 -27.91 19.94
N ARG A 30 -3.25 -26.70 19.99
CA ARG A 30 -3.46 -25.87 18.79
C ARG A 30 -2.17 -25.48 18.10
N GLN A 31 -1.12 -25.16 18.87
CA GLN A 31 0.21 -24.86 18.32
C GLN A 31 0.80 -26.06 17.58
N LEU A 32 0.80 -27.24 18.22
CA LEU A 32 1.27 -28.48 17.61
C LEU A 32 0.43 -28.87 16.39
N LEU A 33 -0.89 -28.68 16.44
CA LEU A 33 -1.77 -28.93 15.30
C LEU A 33 -1.40 -28.03 14.11
N SER A 34 -1.13 -26.74 14.34
CA SER A 34 -0.69 -25.82 13.29
C SER A 34 0.63 -26.27 12.65
N GLU A 35 1.59 -26.71 13.46
CA GLU A 35 2.88 -27.22 12.98
C GLU A 35 2.70 -28.48 12.13
N ILE A 36 1.86 -29.42 12.59
CA ILE A 36 1.50 -30.63 11.84
C ILE A 36 0.89 -30.27 10.48
N LEU A 37 -0.06 -29.32 10.44
CA LEU A 37 -0.71 -28.92 9.20
C LEU A 37 0.29 -28.33 8.21
N LEU A 38 1.24 -27.50 8.67
CA LEU A 38 2.32 -26.97 7.82
C LEU A 38 3.20 -28.07 7.24
N HIS A 39 3.57 -29.06 8.06
CA HIS A 39 4.31 -30.23 7.57
C HIS A 39 3.51 -31.04 6.54
N MET A 40 2.20 -31.22 6.76
CA MET A 40 1.33 -31.91 5.82
C MET A 40 1.26 -31.19 4.47
N VAL A 41 1.19 -29.85 4.48
CA VAL A 41 1.25 -29.03 3.26
C VAL A 41 2.54 -29.28 2.50
N GLU A 42 3.70 -29.28 3.20
CA GLU A 42 4.98 -29.51 2.53
C GLU A 42 5.15 -30.95 2.02
N VAL A 43 4.66 -31.94 2.76
CA VAL A 43 4.60 -33.35 2.32
C VAL A 43 3.77 -33.48 1.04
N ASP A 44 2.62 -32.82 0.96
CA ASP A 44 1.78 -32.81 -0.23
C ASP A 44 2.43 -32.07 -1.40
N ARG A 45 3.11 -30.95 -1.11
CA ARG A 45 3.83 -30.15 -2.11
C ARG A 45 4.97 -30.94 -2.75
N ARG A 46 5.75 -31.66 -1.94
CA ARG A 46 6.87 -32.52 -2.41
C ARG A 46 6.41 -33.86 -2.97
N LYS A 47 5.14 -34.22 -2.78
CA LYS A 47 4.62 -35.56 -3.07
C LYS A 47 5.47 -36.65 -2.41
N LEU A 48 5.97 -36.40 -1.20
CA LEU A 48 6.89 -37.31 -0.49
C LEU A 48 6.29 -38.70 -0.28
N PHE A 49 4.97 -38.78 -0.15
CA PHE A 49 4.24 -40.04 -0.06
C PHE A 49 4.48 -40.96 -1.27
N LEU A 50 4.73 -40.42 -2.46
CA LEU A 50 5.07 -41.23 -3.65
C LEU A 50 6.45 -41.87 -3.52
N THR A 51 7.44 -41.12 -3.03
CA THR A 51 8.80 -41.64 -2.77
C THR A 51 8.77 -42.75 -1.71
N LEU A 52 7.83 -42.67 -0.77
CA LEU A 52 7.61 -43.67 0.29
C LEU A 52 6.62 -44.78 -0.13
N ALA A 53 6.30 -44.91 -1.42
CA ALA A 53 5.44 -45.94 -2.00
C ALA A 53 3.97 -45.95 -1.51
N TYR A 54 3.44 -44.78 -1.13
CA TYR A 54 2.02 -44.59 -0.87
C TYR A 54 1.34 -43.91 -2.07
N PRO A 55 0.16 -44.39 -2.51
CA PRO A 55 -0.47 -43.89 -3.74
C PRO A 55 -1.03 -42.46 -3.60
N ASN A 56 -1.31 -42.01 -2.38
CA ASN A 56 -1.79 -40.66 -2.10
C ASN A 56 -1.47 -40.24 -0.66
N LEU A 57 -1.67 -38.95 -0.36
CA LEU A 57 -1.44 -38.38 0.96
C LEU A 57 -2.30 -39.02 2.05
N PHE A 58 -3.54 -39.41 1.75
CA PHE A 58 -4.44 -40.04 2.72
C PHE A 58 -3.91 -41.42 3.17
N ASP A 59 -3.46 -42.24 2.22
CA ASP A 59 -2.83 -43.53 2.50
C ASP A 59 -1.55 -43.37 3.32
N TYR A 60 -0.73 -42.36 3.01
CA TYR A 60 0.44 -42.03 3.82
C TYR A 60 0.06 -41.66 5.26
N LEU A 61 -0.92 -40.78 5.46
CA LEU A 61 -1.31 -40.33 6.80
C LEU A 61 -1.96 -41.45 7.64
N THR A 62 -2.71 -42.35 6.99
CA THR A 62 -3.41 -43.43 7.70
C THR A 62 -2.52 -44.64 7.94
N LYS A 63 -1.72 -45.07 6.94
CA LYS A 63 -0.90 -46.29 7.02
C LYS A 63 0.49 -46.04 7.58
N HIS A 64 1.10 -44.88 7.33
CA HIS A 64 2.46 -44.57 7.80
C HIS A 64 2.46 -43.77 9.10
N ILE A 65 1.70 -42.66 9.14
CA ILE A 65 1.68 -41.75 10.30
C ILE A 65 0.75 -42.27 11.41
N GLY A 66 -0.25 -43.07 11.08
CA GLY A 66 -1.16 -43.71 12.04
C GLY A 66 -2.39 -42.88 12.41
N TYR A 67 -2.79 -41.92 11.59
CA TYR A 67 -4.07 -41.24 11.79
C TYR A 67 -5.26 -42.14 11.46
N SER A 68 -6.36 -41.99 12.20
CA SER A 68 -7.63 -42.55 11.77
C SER A 68 -8.11 -41.86 10.47
N ALA A 69 -8.88 -42.58 9.65
CA ALA A 69 -9.40 -42.07 8.38
C ALA A 69 -10.06 -40.68 8.53
N GLY A 70 -10.98 -40.53 9.48
CA GLY A 70 -11.67 -39.25 9.72
C GLY A 70 -10.77 -38.15 10.29
N SER A 71 -9.68 -38.49 10.99
CA SER A 71 -8.70 -37.53 11.47
C SER A 71 -7.78 -37.04 10.35
N ALA A 72 -7.36 -37.97 9.49
CA ALA A 72 -6.54 -37.70 8.31
C ALA A 72 -7.30 -36.79 7.33
N GLN A 73 -8.55 -37.14 6.98
CA GLN A 73 -9.33 -36.36 6.03
C GLN A 73 -9.54 -34.91 6.50
N ARG A 74 -9.97 -34.71 7.75
CA ARG A 74 -10.14 -33.36 8.33
C ARG A 74 -8.87 -32.52 8.28
N ARG A 75 -7.70 -33.14 8.48
CA ARG A 75 -6.41 -32.43 8.41
C ARG A 75 -5.98 -32.16 6.98
N ILE A 76 -6.26 -33.07 6.04
CA ILE A 76 -6.04 -32.83 4.61
C ILE A 76 -6.86 -31.63 4.14
N ASP A 77 -8.15 -31.60 4.50
CA ASP A 77 -9.05 -30.50 4.12
C ASP A 77 -8.58 -29.17 4.74
N ALA A 78 -8.22 -29.18 6.03
CA ALA A 78 -7.65 -28.01 6.71
C ALA A 78 -6.33 -27.54 6.08
N ALA A 79 -5.43 -28.47 5.73
CA ALA A 79 -4.17 -28.16 5.07
C ALA A 79 -4.39 -27.56 3.67
N ARG A 80 -5.39 -28.04 2.91
CA ARG A 80 -5.74 -27.49 1.61
C ARG A 80 -6.35 -26.10 1.72
N LEU A 81 -7.22 -25.87 2.70
CA LEU A 81 -7.74 -24.54 3.02
C LEU A 81 -6.63 -23.59 3.46
N SER A 82 -5.61 -24.07 4.18
CA SER A 82 -4.46 -23.24 4.53
C SER A 82 -3.59 -22.82 3.34
N LYS A 83 -3.67 -23.58 2.22
CA LYS A 83 -2.98 -23.28 0.96
C LYS A 83 -3.69 -22.18 0.17
N GLU A 84 -4.98 -21.99 0.41
CA GLU A 84 -5.69 -20.75 0.09
C GLU A 84 -5.32 -19.73 1.17
N GLU A 85 -4.07 -19.24 1.10
CA GLU A 85 -3.53 -18.27 2.06
C GLU A 85 -4.44 -17.03 2.09
N SER A 86 -5.34 -17.03 3.07
CA SER A 86 -6.01 -15.82 3.48
C SER A 86 -4.93 -14.85 3.97
N PRO A 87 -5.05 -13.55 3.64
CA PRO A 87 -4.13 -12.56 4.17
C PRO A 87 -4.07 -12.69 5.70
N LYS A 88 -2.87 -12.69 6.27
CA LYS A 88 -2.72 -12.62 7.73
C LYS A 88 -3.13 -11.22 8.17
N VAL A 89 -4.36 -11.11 8.67
CA VAL A 89 -4.92 -9.87 9.21
C VAL A 89 -4.94 -9.97 10.72
N THR A 90 -4.18 -9.08 11.38
CA THR A 90 -4.11 -9.02 12.84
C THR A 90 -4.62 -7.66 13.31
N HIS A 91 -5.64 -7.65 14.15
CA HIS A 91 -6.13 -6.46 14.84
C HIS A 91 -5.25 -6.16 16.05
N GLN A 92 -4.76 -4.93 16.16
CA GLN A 92 -3.89 -4.49 17.24
C GLN A 92 -4.71 -3.85 18.38
N GLN A 93 -4.10 -3.69 19.56
CA GLN A 93 -4.77 -3.14 20.75
C GLN A 93 -5.17 -1.66 20.59
N ASN A 94 -4.53 -0.93 19.68
CA ASN A 94 -4.82 0.47 19.35
C ASN A 94 -5.77 0.59 18.15
N GLU A 95 -6.59 -0.43 17.88
CA GLU A 95 -7.55 -0.50 16.75
C GLU A 95 -6.92 -0.49 15.35
N SER A 96 -5.60 -0.33 15.23
CA SER A 96 -4.91 -0.44 13.94
C SER A 96 -4.88 -1.88 13.44
N VAL A 97 -4.91 -2.07 12.13
CA VAL A 97 -4.91 -3.39 11.48
C VAL A 97 -3.58 -3.62 10.77
N ARG A 98 -2.93 -4.75 11.07
CA ARG A 98 -1.75 -5.22 10.33
C ARG A 98 -2.17 -6.24 9.28
N LEU A 99 -1.90 -5.91 8.03
CA LEU A 99 -2.10 -6.78 6.87
C LEU A 99 -0.75 -7.29 6.36
N GLU A 100 -0.55 -8.60 6.36
CA GLU A 100 0.61 -9.25 5.75
C GLU A 100 0.16 -10.09 4.55
N VAL A 101 0.75 -9.79 3.38
CA VAL A 101 0.44 -10.45 2.10
C VAL A 101 1.73 -10.82 1.37
N THR A 102 1.76 -12.03 0.81
CA THR A 102 2.84 -12.50 -0.06
C THR A 102 2.47 -12.24 -1.51
N LEU A 103 3.31 -11.49 -2.22
CA LEU A 103 3.06 -11.11 -3.61
C LEU A 103 4.09 -11.75 -4.54
N THR A 104 3.65 -12.16 -5.72
CA THR A 104 4.57 -12.56 -6.80
C THR A 104 5.32 -11.33 -7.33
N LYS A 105 6.47 -11.56 -7.97
CA LYS A 105 7.28 -10.50 -8.61
C LYS A 105 6.47 -9.65 -9.60
N ALA A 106 5.57 -10.28 -10.36
CA ALA A 106 4.70 -9.59 -11.31
C ALA A 106 3.65 -8.70 -10.62
N GLN A 107 3.03 -9.18 -9.54
CA GLN A 107 2.07 -8.40 -8.74
C GLN A 107 2.77 -7.21 -8.05
N TRP A 108 3.95 -7.44 -7.49
CA TRP A 108 4.76 -6.37 -6.89
C TRP A 108 5.16 -5.30 -7.90
N GLY A 109 5.52 -5.69 -9.13
CA GLY A 109 5.79 -4.76 -10.23
C GLY A 109 4.60 -3.85 -10.54
N LYS A 110 3.38 -4.41 -10.58
CA LYS A 110 2.15 -3.63 -10.80
C LYS A 110 1.88 -2.64 -9.67
N LEU A 111 2.08 -3.04 -8.42
CA LEU A 111 1.91 -2.13 -7.27
C LEU A 111 2.92 -0.98 -7.29
N ASN A 112 4.18 -1.24 -7.65
CA ASN A 112 5.17 -0.18 -7.78
C ASN A 112 4.83 0.78 -8.92
N GLN A 113 4.40 0.27 -10.07
CA GLN A 113 3.94 1.11 -11.19
C GLN A 113 2.74 1.97 -10.77
N MET A 114 1.79 1.40 -10.02
CA MET A 114 0.65 2.14 -9.47
C MET A 114 1.12 3.27 -8.54
N ARG A 115 2.04 2.99 -7.61
CA ARG A 115 2.62 4.00 -6.71
C ARG A 115 3.35 5.11 -7.47
N GLU A 116 4.10 4.77 -8.51
CA GLU A 116 4.77 5.77 -9.36
C GLU A 116 3.77 6.69 -10.06
N LEU A 117 2.68 6.14 -10.62
CA LEU A 117 1.65 6.93 -11.29
C LEU A 117 0.91 7.88 -10.33
N LEU A 118 0.81 7.49 -9.05
CA LEU A 118 0.16 8.30 -8.02
C LEU A 118 1.09 9.29 -7.32
N SER A 119 2.38 9.32 -7.68
CA SER A 119 3.38 10.21 -7.03
C SER A 119 3.06 11.70 -7.13
N SER A 120 2.26 12.13 -8.12
CA SER A 120 1.82 13.53 -8.21
C SER A 120 0.67 13.88 -7.27
N SER A 121 -0.09 12.87 -6.84
CA SER A 121 -1.28 13.03 -6.01
C SER A 121 -1.00 12.75 -4.54
N LEU A 122 0.09 12.05 -4.22
CA LEU A 122 0.49 11.66 -2.86
C LEU A 122 1.96 12.05 -2.62
N PRO A 123 2.24 13.00 -1.70
CA PRO A 123 3.60 13.49 -1.45
C PRO A 123 4.53 12.46 -0.80
N SER A 124 4.02 11.63 0.11
CA SER A 124 4.86 10.69 0.89
C SER A 124 5.08 9.37 0.15
N GLY A 125 4.08 8.92 -0.63
CA GLY A 125 4.11 7.65 -1.34
C GLY A 125 4.13 6.43 -0.40
N SER A 126 3.71 6.61 0.86
CA SER A 126 3.49 5.53 1.81
C SER A 126 2.41 4.57 1.27
N TRP A 127 2.50 3.29 1.69
CA TRP A 127 1.55 2.30 1.20
C TRP A 127 0.14 2.49 1.78
N ASP A 128 0.03 3.05 2.98
CA ASP A 128 -1.24 3.47 3.60
C ASP A 128 -1.95 4.52 2.74
N GLU A 129 -1.29 5.64 2.39
CA GLU A 129 -1.87 6.69 1.53
C GLU A 129 -2.24 6.17 0.13
N VAL A 130 -1.38 5.32 -0.45
CA VAL A 130 -1.63 4.73 -1.77
C VAL A 130 -2.86 3.84 -1.75
N LEU A 131 -2.98 3.00 -0.72
CA LEU A 131 -4.12 2.09 -0.56
C LEU A 131 -5.41 2.86 -0.27
N GLU A 132 -5.36 3.92 0.54
CA GLU A 132 -6.50 4.80 0.81
C GLU A 132 -7.02 5.44 -0.48
N TYR A 133 -6.14 6.13 -1.22
CA TYR A 133 -6.52 6.81 -2.47
C TYR A 133 -7.11 5.85 -3.52
N VAL A 134 -6.49 4.68 -3.70
CA VAL A 134 -6.96 3.69 -4.68
C VAL A 134 -8.29 3.08 -4.24
N SER A 135 -8.46 2.81 -2.95
CA SER A 135 -9.70 2.26 -2.41
C SER A 135 -10.86 3.22 -2.62
N ASP A 136 -10.70 4.50 -2.29
CA ASP A 136 -11.71 5.54 -2.52
C ASP A 136 -12.10 5.65 -3.99
N LYS A 137 -11.10 5.63 -4.88
CA LYS A 137 -11.33 5.72 -6.32
C LYS A 137 -12.07 4.49 -6.88
N VAL A 138 -11.78 3.29 -6.38
CA VAL A 138 -12.47 2.07 -6.80
C VAL A 138 -13.89 2.04 -6.23
N ILE A 139 -14.08 2.41 -4.96
CA ILE A 139 -15.38 2.50 -4.31
C ILE A 139 -16.27 3.50 -5.06
N THR A 140 -15.78 4.71 -5.35
CA THR A 140 -16.54 5.73 -6.08
C THR A 140 -16.89 5.32 -7.52
N GLN A 141 -16.04 4.53 -8.17
CA GLN A 141 -16.30 4.05 -9.54
C GLN A 141 -17.26 2.86 -9.61
N LYS A 142 -17.23 1.96 -8.61
CA LYS A 142 -18.00 0.70 -8.63
C LYS A 142 -19.24 0.71 -7.76
N SER A 143 -19.36 1.63 -6.81
CA SER A 143 -20.59 1.76 -6.04
C SER A 143 -21.71 2.22 -6.98
N PRO A 144 -22.89 1.58 -6.97
CA PRO A 144 -24.04 2.11 -7.67
C PRO A 144 -24.27 3.55 -7.18
N LYS A 145 -24.62 4.47 -8.08
CA LYS A 145 -24.90 5.88 -7.75
C LYS A 145 -26.13 5.98 -6.84
N THR A 146 -25.99 5.62 -5.58
CA THR A 146 -26.90 5.98 -4.51
C THR A 146 -26.34 7.27 -3.95
N LYS A 147 -27.01 8.38 -4.23
CA LYS A 147 -26.76 9.66 -3.58
C LYS A 147 -26.94 9.44 -2.07
N ILE A 148 -25.83 9.26 -1.36
CA ILE A 148 -25.80 9.38 0.08
C ILE A 148 -24.91 10.58 0.36
N THR A 149 -25.56 11.68 0.70
CA THR A 149 -24.97 12.85 1.32
C THR A 149 -24.53 12.48 2.72
N VAL A 150 -23.23 12.58 3.02
CA VAL A 150 -22.74 12.76 4.39
C VAL A 150 -21.50 13.62 4.36
N ASP A 151 -21.74 14.89 4.68
CA ASP A 151 -20.99 15.79 5.56
C ASP A 151 -19.46 15.65 5.63
N ALA A 152 -18.81 16.63 5.00
CA ALA A 152 -17.43 16.99 5.25
C ALA A 152 -17.29 17.65 6.63
N PRO A 153 -16.18 17.45 7.37
CA PRO A 153 -15.87 18.26 8.54
C PRO A 153 -15.56 19.70 8.11
N ASN A 154 -16.40 20.59 8.61
CA ASN A 154 -16.36 22.02 8.44
C ASN A 154 -15.07 22.63 9.03
N ASN A 155 -14.47 23.61 8.36
CA ASN A 155 -13.60 24.55 9.06
C ASN A 155 -13.83 25.98 8.57
N HIS A 156 -14.68 26.66 9.34
CA HIS A 156 -14.80 28.10 9.60
C HIS A 156 -14.76 29.08 8.42
N SER A 157 -15.96 29.41 7.92
CA SER A 157 -16.27 30.76 7.45
C SER A 157 -16.85 31.58 8.62
N ASN A 158 -16.07 32.52 9.14
CA ASN A 158 -16.56 33.57 10.03
C ASN A 158 -17.43 34.55 9.23
N GLU A 159 -18.60 34.83 9.78
CA GLU A 159 -19.44 35.99 9.50
C GLU A 159 -18.60 37.26 9.44
N LYS A 160 -18.80 38.05 8.38
CA LYS A 160 -18.73 39.50 8.50
C LYS A 160 -19.92 40.13 7.81
N ASP A 161 -20.73 40.72 8.67
CA ASP A 161 -21.70 41.77 8.41
C ASP A 161 -21.28 42.71 7.29
N SER A 162 -22.29 42.97 6.45
CA SER A 162 -22.61 44.24 5.83
C SER A 162 -21.87 45.47 6.40
N ILE A 163 -20.85 45.93 5.67
CA ILE A 163 -20.55 47.35 5.57
C ILE A 163 -20.40 47.69 4.09
N GLN A 164 -21.35 48.46 3.59
CA GLN A 164 -21.25 49.19 2.33
C GLN A 164 -20.07 50.16 2.43
N THR A 165 -19.08 49.99 1.57
CA THR A 165 -18.16 51.08 1.22
C THR A 165 -17.99 51.13 -0.28
N GLN A 166 -18.71 52.07 -0.87
CA GLN A 166 -18.52 52.52 -2.23
C GLN A 166 -17.16 53.23 -2.32
N HIS A 167 -16.16 52.60 -2.93
CA HIS A 167 -15.00 53.33 -3.43
C HIS A 167 -14.58 52.83 -4.82
N THR A 168 -14.93 53.70 -5.76
CA THR A 168 -14.38 53.98 -7.09
C THR A 168 -13.48 52.94 -7.74
N LYS A 169 -13.99 52.42 -8.86
CA LYS A 169 -13.25 51.84 -9.97
C LYS A 169 -12.04 52.71 -10.32
N GLU A 170 -10.83 52.22 -10.02
CA GLU A 170 -9.63 52.58 -10.77
C GLU A 170 -8.82 51.32 -11.10
N THR A 171 -8.34 51.34 -12.33
CA THR A 171 -7.83 50.24 -13.15
C THR A 171 -6.47 49.72 -12.69
N ASP A 172 -6.35 48.41 -12.47
CA ASP A 172 -5.07 47.71 -12.62
C ASP A 172 -5.30 46.41 -13.43
N MET A 173 -5.05 46.49 -14.74
CA MET A 173 -5.18 45.39 -15.70
C MET A 173 -4.07 44.35 -15.49
N ARG A 174 -4.12 43.57 -14.41
CA ARG A 174 -3.29 42.37 -14.28
C ARG A 174 -3.84 41.32 -15.26
N ARG A 175 -3.19 41.19 -16.43
CA ARG A 175 -3.50 40.15 -17.43
C ARG A 175 -3.73 38.81 -16.73
N ALA A 176 -4.97 38.34 -16.75
CA ALA A 176 -5.33 37.03 -16.21
C ALA A 176 -4.46 35.96 -16.90
N ARG A 177 -3.66 35.23 -16.11
CA ARG A 177 -2.72 34.24 -16.65
C ARG A 177 -3.49 33.12 -17.34
N LYS A 178 -3.05 32.73 -18.53
CA LYS A 178 -3.59 31.55 -19.23
C LYS A 178 -3.01 30.27 -18.60
N PRO A 179 -3.83 29.36 -18.05
CA PRO A 179 -3.35 28.09 -17.52
C PRO A 179 -2.67 27.23 -18.59
N LEU A 180 -1.69 26.41 -18.20
CA LEU A 180 -1.11 25.42 -19.10
C LEU A 180 -2.16 24.36 -19.44
N VAL A 181 -2.44 24.19 -20.75
CA VAL A 181 -3.43 23.24 -21.21
C VAL A 181 -2.96 21.80 -20.94
N ARG A 182 -3.87 20.95 -20.47
CA ARG A 182 -3.59 19.55 -20.13
C ARG A 182 -2.97 18.75 -21.28
N SER A 183 -3.37 19.01 -22.53
CA SER A 183 -2.83 18.36 -23.73
C SER A 183 -1.34 18.63 -23.90
N VAL A 184 -0.92 19.89 -23.75
CA VAL A 184 0.49 20.30 -23.85
C VAL A 184 1.30 19.66 -22.72
N ARG A 185 0.75 19.64 -21.50
CA ARG A 185 1.40 18.97 -20.35
C ARG A 185 1.60 17.46 -20.60
N HIS A 186 0.62 16.77 -21.19
CA HIS A 186 0.79 15.37 -21.57
C HIS A 186 1.84 15.18 -22.67
N GLN A 187 1.88 16.08 -23.66
CA GLN A 187 2.85 16.02 -24.76
C GLN A 187 4.30 16.09 -24.25
N ILE A 188 4.61 17.03 -23.37
CA ILE A 188 5.96 17.18 -22.80
C ILE A 188 6.33 16.03 -21.87
N LEU A 189 5.37 15.51 -21.09
CA LEU A 189 5.61 14.35 -20.23
C LEU A 189 5.90 13.09 -21.05
N LYS A 190 5.20 12.92 -22.18
CA LYS A 190 5.45 11.82 -23.12
C LYS A 190 6.82 11.91 -23.78
N ARG A 191 7.29 13.13 -24.10
CA ARG A 191 8.59 13.41 -24.72
C ARG A 191 9.75 13.15 -23.75
N ASP A 192 9.69 13.74 -22.56
CA ASP A 192 10.86 13.84 -21.68
C ASP A 192 11.01 12.62 -20.74
N GLN A 193 9.90 12.02 -20.27
CA GLN A 193 9.82 10.81 -19.41
C GLN A 193 10.64 10.84 -18.08
N CYS A 194 11.54 11.79 -17.91
CA CYS A 194 12.42 11.99 -16.76
C CYS A 194 12.88 13.47 -16.71
N CYS A 195 13.48 13.84 -15.59
CA CYS A 195 14.04 15.16 -15.37
C CYS A 195 15.15 15.49 -16.37
N GLN A 196 14.97 16.59 -17.11
CA GLN A 196 15.89 17.10 -18.13
C GLN A 196 16.92 18.11 -17.60
N TYR A 197 17.02 18.27 -16.28
CA TYR A 197 18.05 19.14 -15.68
C TYR A 197 19.44 18.61 -16.01
N GLN A 198 20.31 19.49 -16.52
CA GLN A 198 21.73 19.23 -16.72
C GLN A 198 22.54 19.99 -15.68
N ASP A 199 23.37 19.25 -14.93
CA ASP A 199 24.28 19.84 -13.97
C ASP A 199 25.40 20.60 -14.68
N GLN A 200 25.59 21.88 -14.32
CA GLN A 200 26.60 22.77 -14.91
C GLN A 200 28.04 22.31 -14.64
N LYS A 201 28.28 21.54 -13.56
CA LYS A 201 29.63 21.08 -13.18
C LYS A 201 29.98 19.74 -13.82
N THR A 202 29.00 18.85 -13.94
CA THR A 202 29.23 17.46 -14.37
C THR A 202 28.68 17.16 -15.77
N GLY A 203 27.83 18.02 -16.33
CA GLY A 203 27.16 17.83 -17.61
C GLY A 203 26.16 16.68 -17.64
N LYS A 204 25.94 15.99 -16.51
CA LYS A 204 25.05 14.84 -16.43
C LYS A 204 23.60 15.28 -16.30
N VAL A 205 22.72 14.56 -17.00
CA VAL A 205 21.27 14.70 -16.83
C VAL A 205 20.82 14.01 -15.54
N CYS A 206 19.91 14.66 -14.81
CA CYS A 206 19.37 14.11 -13.56
C CYS A 206 18.70 12.74 -13.76
N GLY A 207 17.88 12.57 -14.81
CA GLY A 207 17.30 11.27 -15.16
C GLY A 207 16.23 10.71 -14.19
N THR A 208 15.97 11.37 -13.06
CA THR A 208 14.93 10.99 -12.11
C THR A 208 13.55 11.03 -12.76
N LYS A 209 12.74 9.99 -12.53
CA LYS A 209 11.35 9.87 -13.02
C LYS A 209 10.30 10.25 -11.97
N TRP A 210 10.74 10.70 -10.81
CA TRP A 210 9.92 10.95 -9.63
C TRP A 210 9.57 12.44 -9.46
N HIS A 211 8.32 12.74 -9.10
CA HIS A 211 7.80 14.09 -8.82
C HIS A 211 8.09 15.11 -9.94
N LEU A 212 7.55 14.84 -11.14
CA LEU A 212 7.83 15.61 -12.36
C LEU A 212 6.92 16.83 -12.51
N HIS A 213 7.53 18.00 -12.73
CA HIS A 213 6.89 19.29 -12.96
C HIS A 213 7.20 19.80 -14.37
N ALA A 214 6.26 20.54 -14.94
CA ALA A 214 6.46 21.27 -16.18
C ALA A 214 7.10 22.61 -15.85
N ASP A 215 8.28 22.86 -16.40
CA ASP A 215 9.05 24.08 -16.24
C ASP A 215 9.16 24.81 -17.59
N HIS A 216 9.08 26.13 -17.56
CA HIS A 216 9.27 26.97 -18.74
C HIS A 216 10.77 27.25 -18.91
N ILE A 217 11.34 26.90 -20.06
CA ILE A 217 12.73 27.18 -20.41
C ILE A 217 12.95 28.69 -20.41
N GLN A 218 12.09 29.42 -21.11
CA GLN A 218 11.96 30.87 -20.99
C GLN A 218 10.75 31.16 -20.11
N PRO A 219 10.93 31.78 -18.94
CA PRO A 219 9.84 31.97 -17.98
C PRO A 219 8.80 32.97 -18.50
N VAL A 220 7.59 32.85 -17.97
CA VAL A 220 6.43 33.65 -18.43
C VAL A 220 6.62 35.15 -18.22
N TRP A 221 7.38 35.56 -17.20
CA TRP A 221 7.71 36.98 -16.97
C TRP A 221 8.68 37.55 -18.01
N ALA A 222 9.43 36.69 -18.70
CA ALA A 222 10.28 37.02 -19.84
C ALA A 222 9.58 36.72 -21.17
N GLU A 223 8.24 36.84 -21.23
CA GLU A 223 7.42 36.57 -22.42
C GLU A 223 7.45 35.12 -22.93
N GLY A 224 7.80 34.16 -22.06
CA GLY A 224 7.76 32.74 -22.40
C GLY A 224 6.37 32.22 -22.75
N SER A 225 6.26 31.50 -23.88
CA SER A 225 5.01 30.88 -24.32
C SER A 225 4.72 29.54 -23.61
N ASN A 226 3.46 29.10 -23.64
CA ASN A 226 3.05 27.77 -23.17
C ASN A 226 3.24 26.68 -24.25
N ASP A 227 4.05 26.93 -25.28
CA ASP A 227 4.28 25.95 -26.34
C ASP A 227 5.15 24.80 -25.83
N ALA A 228 4.91 23.58 -26.32
CA ALA A 228 5.67 22.40 -25.92
C ALA A 228 7.19 22.54 -26.16
N LYS A 229 7.61 23.43 -27.07
CA LYS A 229 9.03 23.74 -27.33
C LYS A 229 9.67 24.57 -26.21
N ASN A 230 8.91 25.42 -25.55
CA ASN A 230 9.37 26.26 -24.43
C ASN A 230 9.21 25.56 -23.07
N LEU A 231 8.75 24.32 -23.04
CA LEU A 231 8.48 23.56 -21.83
C LEU A 231 9.41 22.36 -21.74
N ARG A 232 9.85 22.06 -20.52
CA ARG A 232 10.64 20.86 -20.17
C ARG A 232 10.14 20.23 -18.89
N ILE A 233 10.48 18.97 -18.67
CA ILE A 233 10.17 18.26 -17.43
C ILE A 233 11.36 18.32 -16.45
N LEU A 234 11.10 18.76 -15.22
CA LEU A 234 12.05 18.78 -14.10
C LEU A 234 11.47 18.03 -12.89
N CYS A 235 12.30 17.41 -12.05
CA CYS A 235 11.83 16.92 -10.75
C CYS A 235 11.56 18.09 -9.79
N ALA A 236 10.77 17.89 -8.73
CA ALA A 236 10.42 18.93 -7.77
C ALA A 236 11.65 19.67 -7.21
N SER A 237 12.73 18.94 -6.92
CA SER A 237 13.98 19.50 -6.42
C SER A 237 14.64 20.46 -7.43
N HIS A 238 14.80 20.03 -8.69
CA HIS A 238 15.43 20.86 -9.72
C HIS A 238 14.51 21.99 -10.22
N ASN A 239 13.18 21.79 -10.23
CA ASN A 239 12.23 22.86 -10.54
C ASN A 239 12.33 24.00 -9.52
N LEU A 240 12.44 23.65 -8.24
CA LEU A 240 12.65 24.62 -7.16
C LEU A 240 14.02 25.30 -7.25
N GLU A 241 15.06 24.57 -7.64
CA GLU A 241 16.41 25.11 -7.83
C GLU A 241 16.46 26.15 -8.96
N ILE A 242 15.86 25.85 -10.11
CA ILE A 242 15.76 26.78 -11.24
C ILE A 242 14.97 28.03 -10.86
N TYR A 243 13.82 27.85 -10.20
CA TYR A 243 13.01 28.98 -9.73
C TYR A 243 13.81 29.88 -8.77
N ARG A 244 14.53 29.29 -7.80
CA ARG A 244 15.36 30.05 -6.85
C ARG A 244 16.46 30.82 -7.56
N SER A 245 17.14 30.20 -8.53
CA SER A 245 18.18 30.83 -9.33
C SER A 245 17.64 32.02 -10.12
N GLN A 246 16.50 31.86 -10.79
CA GLN A 246 15.84 32.92 -11.55
C GLN A 246 15.31 34.06 -10.67
N ALA A 247 14.81 33.73 -9.48
CA ALA A 247 14.25 34.70 -8.53
C ALA A 247 15.32 35.36 -7.63
N GLY A 248 16.60 34.99 -7.75
CA GLY A 248 17.68 35.51 -6.91
C GLY A 248 17.58 35.11 -5.43
N ILE A 249 16.86 34.02 -5.11
CA ILE A 249 16.65 33.56 -3.74
C ILE A 249 17.76 32.58 -3.36
N SER A 250 18.71 33.02 -2.55
CA SER A 250 19.80 32.15 -2.06
C SER A 250 19.30 31.16 -0.99
N ARG A 251 19.89 29.96 -0.93
CA ARG A 251 19.59 28.98 0.13
C ARG A 251 19.96 29.60 1.47
N ARG A 252 18.98 29.82 2.36
CA ARG A 252 19.29 29.89 3.79
C ARG A 252 19.81 28.51 4.19
N ILE A 253 21.10 28.46 4.52
CA ILE A 253 21.79 27.30 5.10
C ILE A 253 21.15 27.00 6.45
#